data_AF-I0HSD7-F1
#
_entry.id   AF-I0HSD7-F1
#
_cell.length_a   1.000
_cell.length_b   1.000
_cell.length_c   1.000
_cell.angle_alpha   90.00
_cell.angle_beta   90.00
_cell.angle_gamma   90.00
#
_symmetry.space_group_name_H-M   'P 1'
#
loop_
_entity.id
_entity.type
_entity.pdbx_description
1 polymer ?
#
loop_
_entity_poly.entity_id
_entity_poly.type
_entity_poly.pdbx_seq_one_letter_code
_entity_poly.pdbx_strand_id
1 'polypeptide(L)'
;MTTVGSLFDHEFVNSYAVALRDWPAAEVNHGDFVLSPTVFTTLYFHYPDKHASKAAVSLVHLFDNFERLVDARFKLETHPKTERPHPYGSKKLPPRLEWAQKCPETKNFLFEVSDELNTASSPSVYAQLWRSSSWTAGQNNAYSFAQFYIGLNWLGRNKEAWRGFIASAAERLCADQIYAGLAFANPMDTGCRYEVAAWERALAPHFLGLDIDFPLSMARTLQDGIRPPTWAFLLSDHWRSKLGLTRAQVRAALDDPRIRVDDLGCGQWIELGDKPDLLPVENGVPELQMRLNRLLKPIRNDDLGLVGFGQWDGDPNVRFDRADSRRWLARFDDDSDWPDAATRRATTPVVARPGSVLAKSTCTRSGWWFSPAQAGSRRHFQQGDVMPELGGDYGTTIWQWDDKQDP
;
A
#
# COMPACT_ATOMS: atom_id res chain seq x y z
N MET A 1 21.73 3.80 10.67
CA MET A 1 22.98 3.53 9.92
C MET A 1 23.35 4.81 9.18
N THR A 2 24.62 5.20 9.13
CA THR A 2 25.08 6.25 8.20
C THR A 2 25.40 5.55 6.88
N THR A 3 24.53 5.67 5.89
CA THR A 3 24.76 5.15 4.54
C THR A 3 25.82 6.01 3.85
N VAL A 4 27.09 5.61 3.95
CA VAL A 4 28.22 6.29 3.29
C VAL A 4 28.27 5.94 1.78
N GLY A 5 27.48 4.96 1.32
CA GLY A 5 27.38 4.53 -0.07
C GLY A 5 25.94 4.56 -0.60
N SER A 6 25.81 4.55 -1.94
CA SER A 6 24.52 4.40 -2.62
C SER A 6 23.96 3.01 -2.34
N LEU A 7 22.66 2.91 -2.04
CA LEU A 7 21.96 1.64 -1.82
C LEU A 7 21.82 0.83 -3.10
N PHE A 8 21.75 1.51 -4.24
CA PHE A 8 21.58 0.93 -5.57
C PHE A 8 22.05 1.91 -6.65
N ASP A 9 22.27 1.39 -7.85
CA ASP A 9 22.45 2.20 -9.06
C ASP A 9 21.18 2.17 -9.93
N HIS A 10 21.19 2.95 -11.00
CA HIS A 10 20.04 3.09 -11.90
C HIS A 10 19.72 1.80 -12.68
N GLU A 11 20.73 0.96 -12.98
CA GLU A 11 20.52 -0.31 -13.68
C GLU A 11 19.78 -1.30 -12.76
N PHE A 12 20.18 -1.35 -11.49
CA PHE A 12 19.54 -2.19 -10.49
C PHE A 12 18.09 -1.79 -10.23
N VAL A 13 17.80 -0.49 -10.11
CA VAL A 13 16.42 0.01 -9.95
C VAL A 13 15.55 -0.41 -11.14
N ASN A 14 16.04 -0.27 -12.37
CA ASN A 14 15.30 -0.68 -13.57
C ASN A 14 15.03 -2.19 -13.60
N SER A 15 16.04 -3.00 -13.27
CA SER A 15 15.91 -4.45 -13.19
C SER A 15 14.87 -4.86 -12.15
N TYR A 16 14.91 -4.23 -10.97
CA TYR A 16 13.95 -4.48 -9.91
C TYR A 16 12.53 -3.99 -10.28
N ALA A 17 12.40 -2.86 -10.96
CA ALA A 17 11.11 -2.40 -11.51
C ALA A 17 10.54 -3.41 -12.52
N VAL A 18 11.37 -4.04 -13.37
CA VAL A 18 10.92 -5.14 -14.22
C VAL A 18 10.38 -6.30 -13.38
N ALA A 19 11.13 -6.74 -12.37
CA ALA A 19 10.73 -7.82 -11.48
C ALA A 19 9.41 -7.53 -10.74
N LEU A 20 9.20 -6.29 -10.30
CA LEU A 20 7.97 -5.87 -9.63
C LEU A 20 6.73 -5.95 -10.52
N ARG A 21 6.86 -5.71 -11.84
CA ARG A 21 5.73 -5.86 -12.77
C ARG A 21 5.26 -7.31 -12.86
N ASP A 22 6.20 -8.25 -12.85
CA ASP A 22 5.89 -9.67 -12.91
C ASP A 22 5.41 -10.19 -11.54
N TRP A 23 6.02 -9.69 -10.47
CA TRP A 23 5.71 -10.07 -9.09
C TRP A 23 5.69 -8.84 -8.17
N PRO A 24 4.51 -8.24 -7.90
CA PRO A 24 4.40 -7.02 -7.09
C PRO A 24 4.83 -7.14 -5.62
N ALA A 25 5.15 -8.35 -5.16
CA ALA A 25 5.70 -8.62 -3.83
C ALA A 25 7.17 -9.08 -3.90
N ALA A 26 7.89 -8.75 -4.99
CA ALA A 26 9.30 -9.12 -5.15
C ALA A 26 10.15 -8.50 -4.04
N GLU A 27 10.97 -9.35 -3.41
CA GLU A 27 11.89 -8.93 -2.37
C GLU A 27 13.16 -8.36 -2.99
N VAL A 28 13.71 -7.34 -2.34
CA VAL A 28 15.06 -6.86 -2.59
C VAL A 28 15.94 -7.17 -1.37
N ASN A 29 17.05 -7.84 -1.61
CA ASN A 29 17.96 -8.31 -0.58
C ASN A 29 19.08 -7.28 -0.35
N HIS A 30 19.23 -6.84 0.90
CA HIS A 30 20.27 -5.89 1.36
C HIS A 30 21.41 -6.60 2.13
N GLY A 31 21.54 -7.91 1.97
CA GLY A 31 22.50 -8.77 2.67
C GLY A 31 21.95 -9.24 4.01
N ASP A 32 21.83 -8.31 4.96
CA ASP A 32 21.42 -8.62 6.34
C ASP A 32 19.90 -8.57 6.56
N PHE A 33 19.15 -7.97 5.63
CA PHE A 33 17.70 -7.85 5.68
C PHE A 33 17.10 -7.81 4.27
N VAL A 34 15.79 -8.00 4.18
CA VAL A 34 15.03 -7.94 2.91
C VAL A 34 13.97 -6.86 3.00
N LEU A 35 13.78 -6.11 1.91
CA LEU A 35 12.66 -5.18 1.78
C LEU A 35 11.72 -5.65 0.67
N SER A 36 10.43 -5.41 0.82
CA SER A 36 9.45 -5.81 -0.18
C SER A 36 8.18 -4.96 -0.13
N PRO A 37 7.47 -4.80 -1.25
CA PRO A 37 6.13 -4.25 -1.23
C PRO A 37 5.12 -5.23 -0.65
N THR A 38 4.09 -4.67 -0.02
CA THR A 38 2.97 -5.40 0.57
C THR A 38 1.66 -4.66 0.33
N VAL A 39 0.54 -5.31 0.63
CA VAL A 39 -0.73 -4.61 0.72
C VAL A 39 -0.82 -3.96 2.09
N PHE A 40 -0.92 -2.64 2.13
CA PHE A 40 -1.17 -1.91 3.36
C PHE A 40 -2.65 -1.56 3.53
N THR A 41 -3.06 -1.41 4.78
CA THR A 41 -4.30 -0.71 5.15
C THR A 41 -4.02 0.13 6.39
N THR A 42 -4.27 1.44 6.30
CA THR A 42 -4.03 2.38 7.39
C THR A 42 -5.30 3.17 7.68
N LEU A 43 -5.79 3.05 8.92
CA LEU A 43 -6.96 3.74 9.43
C LEU A 43 -6.51 4.89 10.33
N TYR A 44 -7.10 6.06 10.18
CA TYR A 44 -6.86 7.24 11.00
C TYR A 44 -8.14 7.65 11.72
N PHE A 45 -8.04 7.95 13.01
CA PHE A 45 -9.18 8.31 13.84
C PHE A 45 -8.80 9.27 14.97
N HIS A 46 -9.79 10.05 15.40
CA HIS A 46 -9.71 10.86 16.61
C HIS A 46 -10.53 10.21 17.73
N TYR A 47 -10.23 10.61 18.95
CA TYR A 47 -11.03 10.22 20.11
C TYR A 47 -11.03 11.39 21.12
N PRO A 48 -12.12 11.63 21.86
CA PRO A 48 -12.13 12.59 22.96
C PRO A 48 -11.27 12.08 24.13
N ASP A 49 -10.53 12.95 24.82
CA ASP A 49 -9.63 12.57 25.94
C ASP A 49 -10.29 11.66 26.99
N LYS A 50 -11.54 11.94 27.37
CA LYS A 50 -12.34 11.12 28.29
C LYS A 50 -12.61 9.68 27.81
N HIS A 51 -12.26 9.37 26.56
CA HIS A 51 -12.42 8.07 25.93
C HIS A 51 -11.08 7.43 25.57
N ALA A 52 -9.94 7.94 26.06
CA ALA A 52 -8.60 7.39 25.78
C ALA A 52 -8.49 5.89 26.07
N SER A 53 -8.96 5.44 27.25
CA SER A 53 -8.96 4.02 27.63
C SER A 53 -9.83 3.18 26.67
N LYS A 54 -11.01 3.68 26.29
CA LYS A 54 -11.91 3.02 25.32
C LYS A 54 -11.26 2.92 23.94
N ALA A 55 -10.55 3.95 23.49
CA ALA A 55 -9.82 3.96 22.23
C ALA A 55 -8.69 2.91 22.23
N ALA A 56 -7.88 2.85 23.30
CA ALA A 56 -6.83 1.84 23.44
C ALA A 56 -7.40 0.41 23.46
N VAL A 57 -8.48 0.16 24.21
CA VAL A 57 -9.18 -1.15 24.22
C VAL A 57 -9.72 -1.51 22.84
N SER A 58 -10.21 -0.51 22.09
CA SER A 58 -10.72 -0.74 20.73
C SER A 58 -9.61 -1.14 19.76
N LEU A 59 -8.40 -0.60 19.91
CA LEU A 59 -7.22 -1.03 19.14
C LEU A 59 -6.82 -2.48 19.47
N VAL A 60 -6.87 -2.89 20.74
CA VAL A 60 -6.60 -4.28 21.14
C VAL A 60 -7.61 -5.23 20.50
N HIS A 61 -8.92 -4.96 20.63
CA HIS A 61 -9.94 -5.80 20.01
C HIS A 61 -9.86 -5.81 18.49
N LEU A 62 -9.46 -4.70 17.88
CA LEU A 62 -9.23 -4.64 16.44
C LEU A 62 -8.08 -5.56 16.04
N PHE A 63 -6.97 -5.54 16.78
CA PHE A 63 -5.86 -6.46 16.56
C PHE A 63 -6.27 -7.92 16.78
N ASP A 64 -7.02 -8.25 17.85
CA ASP A 64 -7.48 -9.63 18.10
C ASP A 64 -8.40 -10.15 16.98
N ASN A 65 -9.14 -9.26 16.30
CA ASN A 65 -9.91 -9.61 15.11
C ASN A 65 -9.01 -9.81 13.90
N PHE A 66 -8.00 -8.95 13.73
CA PHE A 66 -7.02 -9.07 12.66
C PHE A 66 -6.23 -10.37 12.78
N GLU A 67 -5.67 -10.69 13.95
CA GLU A 67 -4.91 -11.92 14.22
C GLU A 67 -5.71 -13.16 13.83
N ARG A 68 -7.00 -13.22 14.19
CA ARG A 68 -7.89 -14.32 13.79
C ARG A 68 -8.20 -14.35 12.30
N LEU A 69 -8.27 -13.18 11.65
CA LEU A 69 -8.53 -13.08 10.22
C LEU A 69 -7.37 -13.66 9.41
N VAL A 70 -6.14 -13.30 9.76
CA VAL A 70 -4.96 -13.69 8.97
C VAL A 70 -4.41 -15.07 9.34
N ASP A 71 -4.85 -15.64 10.48
CA ASP A 71 -4.32 -16.89 11.05
C ASP A 71 -2.78 -16.89 11.09
N ALA A 72 -2.21 -15.71 11.35
CA ALA A 72 -0.78 -15.48 11.23
C ALA A 72 -0.06 -15.92 12.49
N ARG A 73 1.09 -16.56 12.28
CA ARG A 73 2.01 -16.90 13.37
C ARG A 73 2.99 -15.76 13.56
N PHE A 74 2.54 -14.72 14.25
CA PHE A 74 3.41 -13.62 14.64
C PHE A 74 4.61 -14.14 15.42
N LYS A 75 5.79 -13.56 15.13
CA LYS A 75 7.07 -13.97 15.71
C LYS A 75 7.57 -12.96 16.74
N LEU A 76 7.31 -11.67 16.51
CA LEU A 76 7.73 -10.59 17.39
C LEU A 76 6.57 -9.66 17.77
N GLU A 77 6.67 -9.11 18.97
CA GLU A 77 5.85 -8.00 19.46
C GLU A 77 6.72 -7.02 20.26
N THR A 78 6.47 -5.73 20.13
CA THR A 78 7.15 -4.70 20.92
C THR A 78 6.57 -4.57 22.32
N HIS A 79 7.42 -4.44 23.34
CA HIS A 79 6.97 -4.11 24.69
C HIS A 79 6.35 -2.69 24.72
N PRO A 80 5.12 -2.50 25.21
CA PRO A 80 4.37 -1.26 25.00
C PRO A 80 4.88 -0.04 25.82
N LYS A 81 5.93 -0.22 26.63
CA LYS A 81 6.63 0.85 27.36
C LYS A 81 8.06 1.11 26.85
N THR A 82 8.78 0.07 26.47
CA THR A 82 10.20 0.18 26.10
C THR A 82 10.40 0.11 24.60
N GLU A 83 9.34 -0.26 23.87
CA GLU A 83 9.26 -0.40 22.41
C GLU A 83 10.26 -1.44 21.87
N ARG A 84 10.86 -2.24 22.76
CA ARG A 84 11.81 -3.28 22.39
C ARG A 84 11.08 -4.52 21.90
N PRO A 85 11.55 -5.15 20.81
CA PRO A 85 10.99 -6.39 20.31
C PRO A 85 11.23 -7.55 21.29
N HIS A 86 10.22 -8.38 21.47
CA HIS A 86 10.29 -9.66 22.18
C HIS A 86 9.58 -10.74 21.36
N PRO A 87 9.91 -12.03 21.58
CA PRO A 87 9.15 -13.12 21.01
C PRO A 87 7.65 -12.97 21.31
N TYR A 88 6.81 -13.19 20.31
CA TYR A 88 5.36 -13.13 20.44
C TYR A 88 4.89 -14.06 21.58
N GLY A 89 4.03 -13.57 22.47
CA GLY A 89 3.59 -14.31 23.66
C GLY A 89 4.61 -14.46 24.79
N SER A 90 5.75 -13.75 24.73
CA SER A 90 6.74 -13.73 25.81
C SER A 90 6.16 -13.26 27.14
N LYS A 91 6.58 -13.87 28.26
CA LYS A 91 6.25 -13.41 29.62
C LYS A 91 6.72 -11.99 29.95
N LYS A 92 7.62 -11.42 29.13
CA LYS A 92 8.06 -10.03 29.25
C LYS A 92 6.99 -9.05 28.74
N LEU A 93 6.07 -9.50 27.89
CA LEU A 93 5.00 -8.70 27.33
C LEU A 93 3.82 -8.69 28.32
N PRO A 94 3.35 -7.51 28.76
CA PRO A 94 2.17 -7.43 29.61
C PRO A 94 0.90 -7.77 28.82
N PRO A 95 -0.17 -8.25 29.47
CA PRO A 95 -1.46 -8.46 28.81
C PRO A 95 -1.97 -7.16 28.17
N ARG A 96 -2.19 -7.16 26.84
CA ARG A 96 -2.53 -5.94 26.07
C ARG A 96 -3.77 -5.24 26.60
N LEU A 97 -4.82 -6.01 26.94
CA LEU A 97 -6.08 -5.45 27.42
C LEU A 97 -5.93 -4.74 28.77
N GLU A 98 -5.19 -5.35 29.70
CA GLU A 98 -4.90 -4.70 30.98
C GLU A 98 -4.07 -3.43 30.81
N TRP A 99 -3.09 -3.47 29.91
CA TRP A 99 -2.27 -2.30 29.59
C TRP A 99 -3.11 -1.18 28.95
N ALA A 100 -3.97 -1.52 28.00
CA ALA A 100 -4.87 -0.58 27.33
C ALA A 100 -5.82 0.09 28.32
N GLN A 101 -6.38 -0.65 29.27
CA GLN A 101 -7.28 -0.14 30.30
C GLN A 101 -6.58 0.86 31.23
N LYS A 102 -5.30 0.60 31.57
CA LYS A 102 -4.51 1.40 32.52
C LYS A 102 -3.74 2.56 31.87
N CYS A 103 -3.65 2.61 30.54
CA CYS A 103 -2.89 3.64 29.84
C CYS A 103 -3.60 5.00 29.93
N PRO A 104 -3.01 6.02 30.58
CA PRO A 104 -3.64 7.33 30.72
C PRO A 104 -3.65 8.08 29.39
N GLU A 105 -4.59 9.03 29.25
CA GLU A 105 -4.75 9.90 28.09
C GLU A 105 -3.47 10.69 27.78
N THR A 106 -2.71 11.06 28.81
CA THR A 106 -1.44 11.82 28.69
C THR A 106 -0.27 11.01 28.14
N LYS A 107 -0.41 9.69 27.96
CA LYS A 107 0.61 8.83 27.37
C LYS A 107 0.13 8.28 26.04
N ASN A 108 1.06 7.94 25.15
CA ASN A 108 0.72 7.17 23.96
C ASN A 108 0.41 5.72 24.39
N PHE A 109 -0.52 5.09 23.68
CA PHE A 109 -0.66 3.63 23.72
C PHE A 109 -0.23 3.10 22.37
N LEU A 110 0.77 2.23 22.34
CA LEU A 110 1.24 1.64 21.10
C LEU A 110 1.75 0.21 21.29
N PHE A 111 1.64 -0.58 20.23
CA PHE A 111 2.37 -1.83 20.06
C PHE A 111 2.43 -2.21 18.58
N GLU A 112 3.47 -2.96 18.23
CA GLU A 112 3.70 -3.51 16.91
C GLU A 112 3.83 -5.01 16.99
N VAL A 113 3.36 -5.69 15.94
CA VAL A 113 3.38 -7.15 15.83
C VAL A 113 3.80 -7.52 14.43
N SER A 114 4.76 -8.44 14.31
CA SER A 114 5.37 -8.81 13.04
C SER A 114 5.51 -10.32 12.90
N ASP A 115 5.26 -10.83 11.70
CA ASP A 115 5.59 -12.21 11.32
C ASP A 115 7.07 -12.39 10.98
N GLU A 116 7.89 -11.35 11.06
CA GLU A 116 9.33 -11.41 10.86
C GLU A 116 10.15 -11.50 12.15
N LEU A 117 11.24 -12.29 12.10
CA LEU A 117 12.23 -12.37 13.20
C LEU A 117 13.27 -11.26 13.10
N ASN A 118 13.61 -10.87 11.88
CA ASN A 118 14.54 -9.78 11.65
C ASN A 118 13.76 -8.48 11.66
N THR A 119 13.97 -7.62 12.66
CA THR A 119 13.24 -6.35 12.76
C THR A 119 13.56 -5.39 11.62
N ALA A 120 14.67 -5.59 10.92
CA ALA A 120 15.05 -4.82 9.75
C ALA A 120 14.41 -5.31 8.44
N SER A 121 13.76 -6.48 8.44
CA SER A 121 13.10 -7.02 7.25
C SER A 121 11.64 -6.55 7.13
N SER A 122 11.20 -6.32 5.90
CA SER A 122 9.80 -6.08 5.55
C SER A 122 8.93 -7.29 5.91
N PRO A 123 7.91 -7.13 6.77
CA PRO A 123 7.01 -8.22 7.11
C PRO A 123 5.94 -8.48 6.05
N SER A 124 5.54 -9.74 5.92
CA SER A 124 4.40 -10.12 5.05
C SER A 124 3.06 -9.90 5.76
N VAL A 125 3.03 -10.05 7.09
CA VAL A 125 1.87 -9.77 7.94
C VAL A 125 2.31 -8.98 9.16
N TYR A 126 1.68 -7.82 9.35
CA TYR A 126 2.09 -6.87 10.38
C TYR A 126 0.89 -6.08 10.90
N ALA A 127 1.01 -5.59 12.14
CA ALA A 127 0.11 -4.60 12.68
C ALA A 127 0.87 -3.57 13.53
N GLN A 128 0.58 -2.28 13.33
CA GLN A 128 0.98 -1.18 14.20
C GLN A 128 -0.25 -0.47 14.71
N LEU A 129 -0.42 -0.44 16.03
CA LEU A 129 -1.57 0.15 16.69
C LEU A 129 -1.07 1.34 17.49
N TRP A 130 -1.60 2.53 17.24
CA TRP A 130 -1.14 3.75 17.88
C TRP A 130 -2.29 4.67 18.29
N ARG A 131 -2.43 4.89 19.59
CA ARG A 131 -3.23 5.98 20.15
C ARG A 131 -2.29 7.10 20.60
N SER A 132 -2.39 8.25 19.93
CA SER A 132 -1.66 9.48 20.31
C SER A 132 -2.08 9.94 21.70
N SER A 133 -1.20 10.55 22.48
CA SER A 133 -1.55 11.15 23.78
C SER A 133 -2.36 12.44 23.61
N SER A 134 -3.10 12.84 24.63
CA SER A 134 -3.83 14.11 24.66
C SER A 134 -2.92 15.33 24.48
N TRP A 135 -1.65 15.24 24.90
CA TRP A 135 -0.66 16.29 24.64
C TRP A 135 -0.31 16.39 23.15
N THR A 136 -0.04 15.25 22.51
CA THR A 136 0.30 15.20 21.08
C THR A 136 -0.90 15.58 20.21
N ALA A 137 -2.09 15.08 20.56
CA ALA A 137 -3.35 15.43 19.91
C ALA A 137 -3.72 16.90 20.17
N GLY A 138 -3.55 17.42 21.38
CA GLY A 138 -3.88 18.80 21.71
C GLY A 138 -2.98 19.84 21.04
N GLN A 139 -1.69 19.55 20.88
CA GLN A 139 -0.74 20.48 20.25
C GLN A 139 -0.77 20.43 18.72
N ASN A 140 -0.88 19.24 18.13
CA ASN A 140 -0.71 19.05 16.69
C ASN A 140 -1.97 18.54 15.99
N ASN A 141 -3.08 18.37 16.72
CA ASN A 141 -4.28 17.68 16.25
C ASN A 141 -3.97 16.34 15.56
N ALA A 142 -2.97 15.62 16.07
CA ALA A 142 -2.45 14.43 15.41
C ALA A 142 -3.43 13.26 15.54
N TYR A 143 -3.70 12.61 14.41
CA TYR A 143 -4.49 11.39 14.35
C TYR A 143 -3.86 10.26 15.18
N SER A 144 -4.73 9.44 15.77
CA SER A 144 -4.39 8.06 16.13
C SER A 144 -4.55 7.17 14.90
N PHE A 145 -3.87 6.03 14.85
CA PHE A 145 -3.94 5.16 13.70
C PHE A 145 -3.82 3.66 14.03
N ALA A 146 -4.27 2.84 13.09
CA ALA A 146 -4.02 1.41 13.04
C ALA A 146 -3.57 1.06 11.60
N GLN A 147 -2.39 0.49 11.46
CA GLN A 147 -1.83 0.03 10.19
C GLN A 147 -1.75 -1.50 10.19
N PHE A 148 -2.09 -2.11 9.07
CA PHE A 148 -2.02 -3.55 8.84
C PHE A 148 -1.36 -3.83 7.50
N TYR A 149 -0.51 -4.86 7.47
CA TYR A 149 0.00 -5.44 6.23
C TYR A 149 -0.51 -6.86 6.04
N ILE A 150 -0.84 -7.20 4.79
CA ILE A 150 -1.21 -8.54 4.37
C ILE A 150 -0.58 -8.87 3.02
N GLY A 151 -0.22 -10.12 2.81
CA GLY A 151 0.31 -10.57 1.53
C GLY A 151 -0.72 -10.47 0.39
N LEU A 152 -0.26 -10.08 -0.80
CA LEU A 152 -1.13 -9.91 -1.99
C LEU A 152 -1.89 -11.20 -2.35
N ASN A 153 -1.23 -12.36 -2.25
CA ASN A 153 -1.85 -13.68 -2.47
C ASN A 153 -2.89 -14.03 -1.41
N TRP A 154 -2.70 -13.55 -0.17
CA TRP A 154 -3.69 -13.73 0.88
C TRP A 154 -4.92 -12.88 0.59
N LEU A 155 -4.74 -11.61 0.21
CA LEU A 155 -5.84 -10.72 -0.16
C LEU A 155 -6.66 -11.31 -1.33
N GLY A 156 -6.00 -11.81 -2.37
CA GLY A 156 -6.69 -12.39 -3.54
C GLY A 156 -7.62 -13.56 -3.20
N ARG A 157 -7.33 -14.32 -2.14
CA ARG A 157 -8.15 -15.44 -1.66
C ARG A 157 -9.18 -15.06 -0.60
N ASN A 158 -8.96 -13.94 0.11
CA ASN A 158 -9.72 -13.57 1.30
C ASN A 158 -10.34 -12.17 1.22
N LYS A 159 -10.53 -11.63 0.00
CA LYS A 159 -10.94 -10.24 -0.23
C LYS A 159 -12.23 -9.85 0.51
N GLU A 160 -13.25 -10.71 0.52
CA GLU A 160 -14.50 -10.44 1.24
C GLU A 160 -14.33 -10.43 2.76
N ALA A 161 -13.51 -11.35 3.30
CA ALA A 161 -13.22 -11.38 4.73
C ALA A 161 -12.43 -10.13 5.14
N TRP A 162 -11.49 -9.69 4.31
CA TRP A 162 -10.78 -8.42 4.48
C TRP A 162 -11.73 -7.22 4.42
N ARG A 163 -12.63 -7.14 3.43
CA ARG A 163 -13.67 -6.08 3.35
C ARG A 163 -14.52 -6.04 4.62
N GLY A 164 -14.97 -7.19 5.12
CA GLY A 164 -15.73 -7.29 6.37
C GLY A 164 -14.93 -6.79 7.58
N PHE A 165 -13.64 -7.09 7.64
CA PHE A 165 -12.74 -6.54 8.65
C PHE A 165 -12.61 -5.02 8.54
N ILE A 166 -12.40 -4.47 7.35
CA ILE A 166 -12.32 -3.01 7.12
C ILE A 166 -13.60 -2.31 7.56
N ALA A 167 -14.77 -2.80 7.15
CA ALA A 167 -16.05 -2.23 7.55
C ALA A 167 -16.22 -2.23 9.08
N SER A 168 -15.93 -3.36 9.73
CA SER A 168 -15.99 -3.48 11.20
C SER A 168 -14.99 -2.56 11.91
N ALA A 169 -13.78 -2.42 11.36
CA ALA A 169 -12.74 -1.55 11.89
C ALA A 169 -13.10 -0.07 11.76
N ALA A 170 -13.66 0.34 10.61
CA ALA A 170 -14.11 1.69 10.32
C ALA A 170 -15.18 2.14 11.33
N GLU A 171 -16.17 1.29 11.60
CA GLU A 171 -17.21 1.56 12.60
C GLU A 171 -16.65 1.58 14.03
N ARG A 172 -15.81 0.60 14.38
CA ARG A 172 -15.25 0.47 15.74
C ARG A 172 -14.44 1.70 16.15
N LEU A 173 -13.64 2.22 15.23
CA LEU A 173 -12.78 3.37 15.47
C LEU A 173 -13.45 4.71 15.16
N CYS A 174 -14.65 4.70 14.57
CA CYS A 174 -15.22 5.88 13.92
C CYS A 174 -14.18 6.54 13.00
N ALA A 175 -13.60 5.74 12.10
CA ALA A 175 -12.47 6.17 11.28
C ALA A 175 -12.82 7.40 10.44
N ASP A 176 -11.95 8.41 10.49
CA ASP A 176 -12.09 9.61 9.68
C ASP A 176 -11.57 9.38 8.26
N GLN A 177 -10.48 8.62 8.14
CA GLN A 177 -9.82 8.32 6.88
C GLN A 177 -9.28 6.89 6.91
N ILE A 178 -9.39 6.18 5.79
CA ILE A 178 -8.79 4.85 5.60
C ILE A 178 -8.20 4.79 4.21
N TYR A 179 -7.00 4.24 4.10
CA TYR A 179 -6.27 4.06 2.86
C TYR A 179 -5.77 2.63 2.75
N ALA A 180 -5.92 2.02 1.58
CA ALA A 180 -5.29 0.75 1.25
C ALA A 180 -4.75 0.76 -0.18
N GLY A 181 -3.69 -0.01 -0.40
CA GLY A 181 -2.95 -0.06 -1.66
C GLY A 181 -1.67 -0.88 -1.53
N LEU A 182 -0.74 -0.68 -2.48
CA LEU A 182 0.62 -1.22 -2.39
C LEU A 182 1.55 -0.16 -1.84
N ALA A 183 2.43 -0.55 -0.93
CA ALA A 183 3.54 0.27 -0.45
C ALA A 183 4.68 -0.67 -0.06
N PHE A 184 5.89 -0.15 0.09
CA PHE A 184 6.93 -0.90 0.78
C PHE A 184 6.50 -1.16 2.23
N ALA A 185 6.61 -2.42 2.67
CA ALA A 185 6.32 -2.75 4.05
C ALA A 185 7.41 -2.16 4.93
N ASN A 186 7.07 -1.18 5.77
CA ASN A 186 8.03 -0.65 6.72
C ASN A 186 8.42 -1.75 7.72
N PRO A 187 9.73 -2.02 7.92
CA PRO A 187 10.19 -2.92 8.97
C PRO A 187 9.84 -2.39 10.36
N MET A 188 9.80 -3.29 11.35
CA MET A 188 9.59 -2.93 12.76
C MET A 188 10.73 -2.03 13.29
N ASP A 189 11.95 -2.24 12.80
CA ASP A 189 13.04 -1.30 13.04
C ASP A 189 12.78 -0.01 12.25
N THR A 190 12.34 1.02 12.97
CA THR A 190 12.07 2.34 12.39
C THR A 190 13.30 2.94 11.70
N GLY A 191 14.52 2.52 12.06
CA GLY A 191 15.75 2.90 11.38
C GLY A 191 15.77 2.49 9.91
N CYS A 192 15.14 1.37 9.53
CA CYS A 192 15.11 0.90 8.14
C CYS A 192 14.21 1.75 7.22
N ARG A 193 13.49 2.72 7.78
CA ARG A 193 12.72 3.68 7.00
C ARG A 193 13.62 4.53 6.07
N TYR A 194 14.90 4.69 6.40
CA TYR A 194 15.85 5.40 5.54
C TYR A 194 16.00 4.73 4.16
N GLU A 195 16.10 3.40 4.15
CA GLU A 195 16.23 2.57 2.96
C GLU A 195 14.89 2.46 2.23
N VAL A 196 13.79 2.28 2.96
CA VAL A 196 12.44 2.25 2.38
C VAL A 196 12.12 3.56 1.63
N ALA A 197 12.39 4.71 2.24
CA ALA A 197 12.12 6.00 1.61
C ALA A 197 12.96 6.25 0.35
N ALA A 198 14.18 5.70 0.28
CA ALA A 198 15.00 5.75 -0.93
C ALA A 198 14.38 4.88 -2.04
N TRP A 199 13.92 3.67 -1.72
CA TRP A 199 13.22 2.80 -2.68
C TRP A 199 11.92 3.42 -3.21
N GLU A 200 11.09 3.98 -2.33
CA GLU A 200 9.86 4.66 -2.72
C GLU A 200 10.14 5.79 -3.72
N ARG A 201 11.16 6.62 -3.47
CA ARG A 201 11.53 7.70 -4.38
C ARG A 201 12.11 7.19 -5.69
N ALA A 202 12.92 6.14 -5.66
CA ALA A 202 13.52 5.55 -6.84
C ALA A 202 12.48 4.88 -7.76
N LEU A 203 11.41 4.31 -7.18
CA LEU A 203 10.38 3.58 -7.93
C LEU A 203 9.16 4.42 -8.31
N ALA A 204 8.94 5.58 -7.68
CA ALA A 204 7.84 6.48 -8.01
C ALA A 204 7.79 6.94 -9.50
N PRO A 205 8.92 7.09 -10.23
CA PRO A 205 8.90 7.31 -11.68
C PRO A 205 8.47 6.09 -12.52
N HIS A 206 8.41 4.90 -11.92
CA HIS A 206 8.02 3.65 -12.59
C HIS A 206 6.57 3.25 -12.29
N PHE A 207 6.06 3.56 -11.11
CA PHE A 207 4.78 3.05 -10.61
C PHE A 207 3.96 4.14 -9.93
N LEU A 208 2.75 4.44 -10.45
CA LEU A 208 1.84 5.44 -9.86
C LEU A 208 1.03 4.90 -8.67
N GLY A 209 0.92 3.57 -8.57
CA GLY A 209 0.14 2.85 -7.57
C GLY A 209 0.95 2.29 -6.41
N LEU A 210 2.29 2.34 -6.50
CA LEU A 210 3.16 2.09 -5.35
C LEU A 210 3.18 3.36 -4.48
N ASP A 211 2.43 3.33 -3.41
CA ASP A 211 2.21 4.47 -2.53
C ASP A 211 3.31 4.60 -1.47
N ILE A 212 3.35 5.79 -0.86
CA ILE A 212 4.22 6.11 0.27
C ILE A 212 3.33 6.04 1.50
N ASP A 213 3.40 4.98 2.30
CA ASP A 213 2.59 4.86 3.52
C ASP A 213 3.46 4.89 4.77
N PHE A 214 3.42 6.01 5.48
CA PHE A 214 4.18 6.21 6.72
C PHE A 214 3.34 6.97 7.76
N PRO A 215 2.47 6.26 8.51
CA PRO A 215 1.48 6.89 9.38
C PRO A 215 2.08 7.78 10.48
N LEU A 216 3.27 7.47 11.00
CA LEU A 216 3.93 8.29 12.02
C LEU A 216 4.19 9.74 11.55
N SER A 217 4.49 9.93 10.27
CA SER A 217 4.62 11.26 9.65
C SER A 217 3.26 11.83 9.27
N MET A 218 2.44 11.03 8.58
CA MET A 218 1.19 11.48 7.99
C MET A 218 0.12 11.87 9.01
N ALA A 219 0.08 11.20 10.17
CA ALA A 219 -0.92 11.45 11.21
C ALA A 219 -0.94 12.91 11.71
N ARG A 220 0.15 13.66 11.52
CA ARG A 220 0.28 15.08 11.93
C ARG A 220 -0.09 16.09 10.84
N THR A 221 -0.42 15.63 9.64
CA THR A 221 -0.71 16.49 8.48
C THR A 221 -2.04 16.14 7.82
N LEU A 222 -2.57 14.93 8.05
CA LEU A 222 -3.87 14.52 7.52
C LEU A 222 -5.06 15.26 8.14
N GLN A 223 -4.88 16.05 9.21
CA GLN A 223 -5.97 16.92 9.67
C GLN A 223 -6.29 18.05 8.69
N ASP A 224 -5.32 18.43 7.84
CA ASP A 224 -5.44 19.57 6.91
C ASP A 224 -6.06 19.17 5.56
N GLY A 225 -6.24 17.87 5.30
CA GLY A 225 -6.84 17.35 4.08
C GLY A 225 -6.66 15.85 3.92
N ILE A 226 -7.20 15.30 2.85
CA ILE A 226 -7.07 13.86 2.51
C ILE A 226 -5.92 13.60 1.53
N ARG A 227 -5.49 12.35 1.41
CA ARG A 227 -4.48 11.94 0.41
C ARG A 227 -5.09 11.90 -1.00
N PRO A 228 -4.27 11.96 -2.06
CA PRO A 228 -4.71 11.52 -3.38
C PRO A 228 -5.19 10.05 -3.36
N PRO A 229 -5.94 9.61 -4.39
CA PRO A 229 -6.43 8.24 -4.50
C PRO A 229 -5.34 7.18 -4.33
N THR A 230 -5.67 6.15 -3.56
CA THR A 230 -4.98 4.86 -3.51
C THR A 230 -5.83 3.80 -4.22
N TRP A 231 -5.55 2.50 -4.04
CA TRP A 231 -6.43 1.46 -4.57
C TRP A 231 -7.81 1.45 -3.90
N ALA A 232 -7.85 1.56 -2.56
CA ALA A 232 -9.10 1.64 -1.82
C ALA A 232 -9.04 2.70 -0.71
N PHE A 233 -10.17 3.39 -0.51
CA PHE A 233 -10.23 4.64 0.22
C PHE A 233 -11.58 4.79 0.95
N LEU A 234 -11.57 5.27 2.20
CA LEU A 234 -12.78 5.72 2.90
C LEU A 234 -12.99 7.22 2.71
N LEU A 235 -14.07 7.59 2.03
CA LEU A 235 -14.62 8.94 2.09
C LEU A 235 -15.58 9.02 3.28
N SER A 236 -15.10 9.42 4.45
CA SER A 236 -15.98 9.58 5.62
C SER A 236 -17.01 10.69 5.39
N ASP A 237 -18.14 10.62 6.10
CA ASP A 237 -19.16 11.67 6.02
C ASP A 237 -18.62 13.04 6.45
N HIS A 238 -17.68 13.06 7.39
CA HIS A 238 -16.97 14.29 7.78
C HIS A 238 -16.28 14.93 6.56
N TRP A 239 -15.46 14.18 5.83
CA TRP A 239 -14.74 14.69 4.66
C TRP A 239 -15.65 14.93 3.46
N ARG A 240 -16.62 14.04 3.20
CA ARG A 240 -17.64 14.24 2.17
C ARG A 240 -18.41 15.55 2.35
N SER A 241 -18.75 15.91 3.60
CA SER A 241 -19.49 17.15 3.87
C SER A 241 -18.73 18.40 3.42
N LYS A 242 -17.39 18.38 3.46
CA LYS A 242 -16.54 19.48 2.99
C LYS A 242 -16.55 19.63 1.45
N LEU A 243 -16.92 18.58 0.72
CA LEU A 243 -17.17 18.65 -0.73
C LEU A 243 -18.55 19.23 -1.06
N GLY A 244 -19.47 19.34 -0.08
CA GLY A 244 -20.85 19.75 -0.33
C GLY A 244 -21.67 18.73 -1.13
N LEU A 245 -21.21 17.48 -1.24
CA LEU A 245 -21.84 16.43 -2.03
C LEU A 245 -22.59 15.45 -1.14
N THR A 246 -23.75 14.96 -1.58
CA THR A 246 -24.44 13.82 -0.97
C THR A 246 -23.77 12.49 -1.34
N ARG A 247 -24.05 11.43 -0.57
CA ARG A 247 -23.57 10.07 -0.90
C ARG A 247 -24.03 9.60 -2.29
N ALA A 248 -25.24 10.00 -2.72
CA ALA A 248 -25.76 9.69 -4.04
C ALA A 248 -25.00 10.42 -5.16
N GLN A 249 -24.61 11.68 -4.94
CA GLN A 249 -23.81 12.44 -5.89
C GLN A 249 -22.38 11.88 -6.01
N VAL A 250 -21.78 11.41 -4.92
CA VAL A 250 -20.51 10.70 -4.96
C VAL A 250 -20.63 9.43 -5.82
N ARG A 251 -21.68 8.61 -5.60
CA ARG A 251 -21.95 7.43 -6.44
C ARG A 251 -22.10 7.78 -7.91
N ALA A 252 -22.86 8.83 -8.23
CA ALA A 252 -23.05 9.28 -9.61
C ALA A 252 -21.75 9.78 -10.25
N ALA A 253 -20.89 10.49 -9.51
CA ALA A 253 -19.59 10.95 -10.01
C ALA A 253 -18.61 9.78 -10.28
N LEU A 254 -18.77 8.69 -9.53
CA LEU A 254 -17.94 7.48 -9.61
C LEU A 254 -18.65 6.33 -10.33
N ASP A 255 -19.66 6.63 -11.15
CA ASP A 255 -20.42 5.63 -11.91
C ASP A 255 -19.55 5.04 -13.04
N ASP A 256 -18.76 4.03 -12.67
CA ASP A 256 -17.95 3.19 -13.55
C ASP A 256 -18.06 1.75 -13.01
N PRO A 257 -18.34 0.74 -13.85
CA PRO A 257 -18.50 -0.64 -13.40
C PRO A 257 -17.26 -1.24 -12.72
N ARG A 258 -16.08 -0.64 -12.93
CA ARG A 258 -14.81 -1.04 -12.29
C ARG A 258 -14.61 -0.39 -10.93
N ILE A 259 -15.44 0.60 -10.55
CA ILE A 259 -15.38 1.26 -9.25
C ILE A 259 -16.46 0.68 -8.35
N ARG A 260 -16.03 0.19 -7.19
CA ARG A 260 -16.95 -0.30 -6.16
C ARG A 260 -17.16 0.77 -5.11
N VAL A 261 -18.41 1.09 -4.79
CA VAL A 261 -18.78 2.02 -3.70
C VAL A 261 -19.74 1.35 -2.72
N ASP A 262 -19.31 1.20 -1.47
CA ASP A 262 -20.11 0.68 -0.36
C ASP A 262 -20.43 1.77 0.64
N ASP A 263 -21.67 1.79 1.12
CA ASP A 263 -22.06 2.67 2.22
C ASP A 263 -21.75 1.98 3.55
N LEU A 264 -20.89 2.61 4.34
CA LEU A 264 -20.64 2.30 5.74
C LEU A 264 -21.41 3.29 6.64
N GLY A 265 -21.49 3.00 7.93
CA GLY A 265 -22.06 3.92 8.91
C GLY A 265 -21.29 5.24 8.98
N CYS A 266 -19.96 5.19 8.91
CA CYS A 266 -19.10 6.37 8.97
C CYS A 266 -18.80 7.07 7.62
N GLY A 267 -19.21 6.51 6.47
CA GLY A 267 -18.91 7.09 5.16
C GLY A 267 -19.11 6.14 3.98
N GLN A 268 -18.37 6.37 2.90
CA GLN A 268 -18.38 5.53 1.70
C GLN A 268 -17.01 4.91 1.46
N TRP A 269 -16.96 3.59 1.45
CA TRP A 269 -15.78 2.83 1.05
C TRP A 269 -15.73 2.71 -0.47
N ILE A 270 -14.59 3.07 -1.06
CA ILE A 270 -14.40 3.16 -2.51
C ILE A 270 -13.21 2.28 -2.90
N GLU A 271 -13.39 1.37 -3.86
CA GLU A 271 -12.30 0.58 -4.45
C GLU A 271 -12.20 0.85 -5.96
N LEU A 272 -10.97 1.07 -6.44
CA LEU A 272 -10.66 1.33 -7.84
C LEU A 272 -10.12 0.05 -8.50
N GLY A 273 -10.99 -0.69 -9.19
CA GLY A 273 -10.65 -1.97 -9.81
C GLY A 273 -10.63 -3.15 -8.83
N ASP A 274 -10.37 -4.34 -9.36
CA ASP A 274 -10.55 -5.61 -8.63
C ASP A 274 -9.45 -5.92 -7.62
N LYS A 275 -8.26 -5.32 -7.76
CA LYS A 275 -7.11 -5.58 -6.88
C LYS A 275 -6.20 -4.35 -6.86
N PRO A 276 -5.36 -4.18 -5.83
CA PRO A 276 -4.34 -3.16 -5.87
C PRO A 276 -3.35 -3.46 -6.99
N ASP A 277 -2.89 -2.41 -7.68
CA ASP A 277 -2.04 -2.47 -8.86
C ASP A 277 -0.90 -1.45 -8.69
N LEU A 278 0.27 -1.76 -9.24
CA LEU A 278 1.42 -0.87 -9.27
C LEU A 278 1.20 0.32 -10.22
N LEU A 279 0.28 0.19 -11.19
CA LEU A 279 -0.05 1.22 -12.18
C LEU A 279 1.23 1.75 -12.88
N PRO A 280 1.89 0.91 -13.71
CA PRO A 280 3.13 1.30 -14.40
C PRO A 280 2.97 2.61 -15.17
N VAL A 281 3.92 3.52 -15.01
CA VAL A 281 3.88 4.84 -15.67
C VAL A 281 3.83 4.72 -17.20
N GLU A 282 4.50 3.70 -17.75
CA GLU A 282 4.49 3.40 -19.19
C GLU A 282 3.09 3.06 -19.75
N ASN A 283 2.15 2.70 -18.87
CA ASN A 283 0.76 2.42 -19.24
C ASN A 283 -0.11 3.70 -19.30
N GLY A 284 0.48 4.86 -19.01
CA GLY A 284 -0.21 6.14 -18.92
C GLY A 284 -0.92 6.36 -17.58
N VAL A 285 -1.57 7.52 -17.47
CA VAL A 285 -2.24 7.94 -16.24
C VAL A 285 -3.56 7.18 -16.09
N PRO A 286 -3.82 6.52 -14.95
CA PRO A 286 -4.92 5.58 -14.86
C PRO A 286 -6.26 6.27 -14.59
N GLU A 287 -7.24 5.98 -15.45
CA GLU A 287 -8.52 6.68 -15.52
C GLU A 287 -9.31 6.66 -14.21
N LEU A 288 -9.33 5.51 -13.51
CA LEU A 288 -10.10 5.35 -12.27
C LEU A 288 -9.58 6.25 -11.16
N GLN A 289 -8.25 6.35 -11.02
CA GLN A 289 -7.58 7.21 -10.07
C GLN A 289 -7.79 8.67 -10.44
N MET A 290 -7.69 9.05 -11.72
CA MET A 290 -8.00 10.42 -12.15
C MET A 290 -9.44 10.81 -11.82
N ARG A 291 -10.41 9.92 -12.06
CA ARG A 291 -11.83 10.16 -11.77
C ARG A 291 -12.06 10.42 -10.28
N LEU A 292 -11.53 9.57 -9.39
CA LEU A 292 -11.62 9.81 -7.95
C LEU A 292 -10.83 11.06 -7.55
N ASN A 293 -9.65 11.30 -8.13
CA ASN A 293 -8.82 12.44 -7.81
C ASN A 293 -9.52 13.77 -8.10
N ARG A 294 -10.21 13.90 -9.24
CA ARG A 294 -11.00 15.11 -9.57
C ARG A 294 -12.08 15.40 -8.53
N LEU A 295 -12.73 14.35 -8.02
CA LEU A 295 -13.73 14.48 -6.94
C LEU A 295 -13.10 14.95 -5.62
N LEU A 296 -11.94 14.40 -5.27
CA LEU A 296 -11.25 14.63 -4.00
C LEU A 296 -10.42 15.93 -3.96
N LYS A 297 -10.01 16.45 -5.12
CA LYS A 297 -9.11 17.61 -5.27
C LYS A 297 -9.47 18.82 -4.39
N PRO A 298 -10.75 19.23 -4.23
CA PRO A 298 -11.09 20.39 -3.40
C PRO A 298 -10.77 20.24 -1.90
N ILE A 299 -10.58 19.02 -1.40
CA ILE A 299 -10.31 18.72 0.01
C ILE A 299 -8.98 17.98 0.22
N ARG A 300 -8.18 17.84 -0.83
CA ARG A 300 -6.90 17.13 -0.78
C ARG A 300 -5.85 17.97 -0.04
N ASN A 301 -5.03 17.30 0.77
CA ASN A 301 -3.82 17.91 1.32
C ASN A 301 -2.71 17.87 0.26
N ASP A 302 -2.36 19.03 -0.28
CA ASP A 302 -1.30 19.19 -1.29
C ASP A 302 0.11 19.36 -0.68
N ASP A 303 0.26 19.39 0.65
CA ASP A 303 1.54 19.56 1.36
C ASP A 303 1.73 18.47 2.44
N LEU A 304 1.37 17.22 2.12
CA LEU A 304 1.54 16.08 3.02
C LEU A 304 3.03 15.79 3.29
N GLY A 305 3.36 15.46 4.54
CA GLY A 305 4.73 15.13 4.97
C GLY A 305 5.23 13.78 4.46
N LEU A 306 5.57 13.68 3.16
CA LEU A 306 6.14 12.48 2.53
C LEU A 306 7.66 12.31 2.77
N VAL A 307 8.32 13.38 3.23
CA VAL A 307 9.79 13.48 3.40
C VAL A 307 10.32 12.56 4.52
N GLY A 308 9.47 12.14 5.46
CA GLY A 308 9.84 11.20 6.54
C GLY A 308 11.13 11.60 7.27
N PHE A 309 12.13 10.72 7.25
CA PHE A 309 13.50 11.07 7.63
C PHE A 309 14.21 11.75 6.45
N GLY A 310 14.34 13.07 6.52
CA GLY A 310 14.93 13.87 5.44
C GLY A 310 16.36 13.45 5.08
N GLN A 311 16.75 13.72 3.83
CA GLN A 311 18.11 13.52 3.34
C GLN A 311 19.08 14.48 4.06
N TRP A 312 20.27 13.99 4.42
CA TRP A 312 21.34 14.82 5.01
C TRP A 312 22.44 15.13 3.98
N ASP A 313 23.24 16.15 4.27
CA ASP A 313 24.33 16.59 3.39
C ASP A 313 25.32 15.44 3.11
N GLY A 314 25.53 15.14 1.83
CA GLY A 314 26.42 14.08 1.38
C GLY A 314 25.80 12.68 1.35
N ASP A 315 24.51 12.51 1.63
CA ASP A 315 23.82 11.23 1.40
C ASP A 315 23.61 10.99 -0.11
N PRO A 316 24.18 9.91 -0.68
CA PRO A 316 24.01 9.60 -2.10
C PRO A 316 22.59 9.10 -2.46
N ASN A 317 21.74 8.79 -1.46
CA ASN A 317 20.42 8.22 -1.66
C ASN A 317 19.33 9.30 -1.74
N VAL A 318 18.78 9.50 -2.92
CA VAL A 318 17.72 10.48 -3.17
C VAL A 318 16.41 10.05 -2.51
N ARG A 319 15.79 10.98 -1.77
CA ARG A 319 14.46 10.81 -1.17
C ARG A 319 13.54 11.91 -1.65
N PHE A 320 12.25 11.79 -1.35
CA PHE A 320 11.31 12.87 -1.61
C PHE A 320 11.72 14.12 -0.85
N ASP A 321 11.97 15.21 -1.58
CA ASP A 321 11.98 16.55 -1.02
C ASP A 321 10.56 17.15 -1.06
N ARG A 322 10.39 18.39 -0.60
CA ARG A 322 9.08 19.04 -0.59
C ARG A 322 8.52 19.30 -1.99
N ALA A 323 9.37 19.59 -2.97
CA ALA A 323 8.93 19.87 -4.34
C ALA A 323 8.45 18.58 -5.02
N ASP A 324 9.24 17.53 -4.95
CA ASP A 324 8.88 16.19 -5.44
C ASP A 324 7.63 15.66 -4.73
N SER A 325 7.51 15.88 -3.42
CA SER A 325 6.32 15.47 -2.65
C SER A 325 5.04 16.07 -3.23
N ARG A 326 5.04 17.39 -3.51
CA ARG A 326 3.89 18.08 -4.11
C ARG A 326 3.55 17.54 -5.49
N ARG A 327 4.56 17.33 -6.34
CA ARG A 327 4.38 16.75 -7.68
C ARG A 327 3.80 15.34 -7.61
N TRP A 328 4.29 14.51 -6.69
CA TRP A 328 3.78 13.17 -6.45
C TRP A 328 2.34 13.14 -5.91
N LEU A 329 2.00 14.02 -4.98
CA LEU A 329 0.62 14.17 -4.49
C LEU A 329 -0.34 14.60 -5.61
N ALA A 330 0.16 15.41 -6.54
CA ALA A 330 -0.55 15.85 -7.73
C ALA A 330 -0.50 14.86 -8.91
N ARG A 331 0.10 13.65 -8.79
CA ARG A 331 0.34 12.75 -9.95
C ARG A 331 -0.89 12.38 -10.79
N PHE A 332 -2.08 12.47 -10.20
CA PHE A 332 -3.36 12.22 -10.86
C PHE A 332 -4.13 13.48 -11.28
N ASP A 333 -3.56 14.68 -11.11
CA ASP A 333 -4.15 15.95 -11.57
C ASP A 333 -4.07 16.04 -13.10
N ASP A 334 -5.06 16.66 -13.74
CA ASP A 334 -5.11 16.74 -15.21
C ASP A 334 -3.88 17.43 -15.81
N ASP A 335 -3.34 18.43 -15.09
CA ASP A 335 -2.17 19.24 -15.45
C ASP A 335 -0.86 18.77 -14.79
N SER A 336 -0.86 17.61 -14.13
CA SER A 336 0.35 17.07 -13.51
C SER A 336 1.45 16.83 -14.53
N ASP A 337 2.70 16.91 -14.07
CA ASP A 337 3.89 16.63 -14.85
C ASP A 337 4.66 15.41 -14.35
N TRP A 338 4.10 14.59 -13.45
CA TRP A 338 4.82 13.44 -12.90
C TRP A 338 4.85 12.24 -13.88
N PRO A 339 5.99 11.53 -14.05
CA PRO A 339 7.33 11.88 -13.55
C PRO A 339 7.98 13.03 -14.34
N ASP A 340 7.64 13.14 -15.62
CA ASP A 340 7.87 14.30 -16.47
C ASP A 340 6.72 14.44 -17.50
N ALA A 341 6.59 15.63 -18.09
CA ALA A 341 5.50 15.94 -19.03
C ALA A 341 5.60 15.21 -20.37
N ALA A 342 6.77 14.66 -20.75
CA ALA A 342 6.93 13.88 -21.97
C ALA A 342 6.43 12.45 -21.76
N THR A 343 6.85 11.81 -20.67
CA THR A 343 6.41 10.47 -20.26
C THR A 343 4.90 10.44 -20.03
N ARG A 344 4.33 11.47 -19.40
CA ARG A 344 2.87 11.57 -19.19
C ARG A 344 2.06 11.67 -20.50
N ARG A 345 2.62 12.34 -21.51
CA ARG A 345 2.00 12.50 -22.84
C ARG A 345 2.28 11.32 -23.76
N ALA A 346 3.21 10.44 -23.39
CA ALA A 346 3.41 9.17 -24.04
C ALA A 346 2.23 8.25 -23.69
N THR A 347 1.05 8.51 -24.27
CA THR A 347 0.09 7.44 -24.54
C THR A 347 0.69 6.56 -25.63
N THR A 348 1.72 5.78 -25.28
CA THR A 348 1.83 4.50 -25.95
C THR A 348 0.57 3.78 -25.51
N PRO A 349 -0.35 3.42 -26.42
CA PRO A 349 -1.43 2.54 -26.01
C PRO A 349 -0.75 1.35 -25.33
N VAL A 350 -1.24 0.93 -24.17
CA VAL A 350 -1.03 -0.44 -23.71
C VAL A 350 -1.72 -1.32 -24.75
N VAL A 351 -1.07 -1.51 -25.88
CA VAL A 351 -1.21 -2.74 -26.62
C VAL A 351 -0.63 -3.74 -25.62
N ALA A 352 -1.49 -4.53 -24.98
CA ALA A 352 -1.05 -5.82 -24.45
C ALA A 352 -0.08 -6.36 -25.48
N ARG A 353 1.23 -6.46 -25.16
CA ARG A 353 2.30 -6.68 -26.16
C ARG A 353 1.73 -7.62 -27.20
N PRO A 354 1.58 -7.20 -28.48
CA PRO A 354 0.78 -7.96 -29.43
C PRO A 354 1.42 -9.34 -29.54
N GLY A 355 0.81 -10.34 -28.90
CA GLY A 355 1.44 -11.64 -28.70
C GLY A 355 1.65 -12.12 -27.27
N SER A 356 0.86 -11.78 -26.25
CA SER A 356 0.88 -12.55 -24.97
C SER A 356 -0.50 -13.08 -24.60
N VAL A 357 -0.61 -14.36 -24.28
CA VAL A 357 -1.86 -15.07 -23.94
C VAL A 357 -1.65 -15.92 -22.69
N LEU A 358 -2.57 -15.84 -21.72
CA LEU A 358 -2.55 -16.68 -20.53
C LEU A 358 -2.86 -18.14 -20.88
N ALA A 359 -2.26 -19.09 -20.16
CA ALA A 359 -2.73 -20.47 -20.21
C ALA A 359 -4.21 -20.58 -19.84
N LYS A 360 -4.88 -21.58 -20.41
CA LYS A 360 -6.35 -21.81 -20.38
C LYS A 360 -7.18 -20.75 -21.11
N SER A 361 -6.55 -19.72 -21.70
CA SER A 361 -7.21 -18.77 -22.61
C SER A 361 -7.07 -19.23 -24.06
N THR A 362 -7.94 -18.74 -24.94
CA THR A 362 -7.87 -19.02 -26.37
C THR A 362 -6.79 -18.18 -27.05
N CYS A 363 -6.05 -18.82 -27.95
CA CYS A 363 -5.01 -18.21 -28.76
C CYS A 363 -5.61 -17.10 -29.65
N THR A 364 -5.02 -15.92 -29.59
CA THR A 364 -5.53 -14.74 -30.32
C THR A 364 -5.12 -14.72 -31.79
N ARG A 365 -4.08 -15.46 -32.20
CA ARG A 365 -3.59 -15.55 -33.59
C ARG A 365 -2.75 -16.81 -33.84
N SER A 366 -2.90 -17.42 -35.02
CA SER A 366 -2.09 -18.58 -35.41
C SER A 366 -0.61 -18.22 -35.57
N GLY A 367 0.30 -19.06 -35.06
CA GLY A 367 1.75 -18.90 -35.22
C GLY A 367 2.55 -19.61 -34.13
N TRP A 368 3.85 -19.32 -34.03
CA TRP A 368 4.76 -19.84 -33.02
C TRP A 368 4.73 -18.99 -31.75
N TRP A 369 4.65 -19.68 -30.62
CA TRP A 369 4.62 -19.10 -29.28
C TRP A 369 5.55 -19.90 -28.37
N PHE A 370 6.14 -19.25 -27.38
CA PHE A 370 6.94 -19.87 -26.34
C PHE A 370 6.49 -19.40 -24.96
N SER A 371 6.84 -20.16 -23.93
CA SER A 371 6.58 -19.81 -22.54
C SER A 371 7.88 -19.85 -21.73
N PRO A 372 8.26 -18.75 -21.04
CA PRO A 372 9.43 -18.74 -20.15
C PRO A 372 9.33 -19.76 -19.01
N ALA A 373 8.13 -20.24 -18.68
CA ALA A 373 7.89 -21.19 -17.60
C ALA A 373 8.51 -22.58 -17.85
N GLN A 374 8.83 -22.91 -19.11
CA GLN A 374 9.48 -24.16 -19.47
C GLN A 374 10.46 -23.96 -20.64
N ALA A 375 11.73 -24.33 -20.43
CA ALA A 375 12.72 -24.34 -21.50
C ALA A 375 12.30 -25.30 -22.62
N GLY A 376 12.39 -24.86 -23.88
CA GLY A 376 11.94 -25.65 -25.03
C GLY A 376 10.42 -25.75 -25.19
N SER A 377 9.64 -24.87 -24.55
CA SER A 377 8.17 -24.82 -24.64
C SER A 377 7.63 -24.36 -26.00
N ARG A 378 8.49 -23.76 -26.84
CA ARG A 378 8.17 -23.18 -28.14
C ARG A 378 7.37 -24.14 -29.01
N ARG A 379 6.16 -23.75 -29.41
CA ARG A 379 5.29 -24.53 -30.28
C ARG A 379 4.33 -23.66 -31.08
N HIS A 380 3.79 -24.23 -32.14
CA HIS A 380 2.80 -23.58 -32.99
C HIS A 380 1.39 -23.75 -32.43
N PHE A 381 0.59 -22.68 -32.42
CA PHE A 381 -0.83 -22.66 -32.07
C PHE A 381 -1.66 -22.12 -33.22
N GLN A 382 -2.90 -22.57 -33.36
CA GLN A 382 -3.90 -21.96 -34.22
C GLN A 382 -4.75 -20.96 -33.42
N GLN A 383 -5.27 -19.94 -34.10
CA GLN A 383 -6.25 -19.03 -33.50
C GLN A 383 -7.45 -19.82 -32.98
N GLY A 384 -7.84 -19.56 -31.73
CA GLY A 384 -8.90 -20.29 -31.04
C GLY A 384 -8.44 -21.50 -30.22
N ASP A 385 -7.20 -21.97 -30.39
CA ASP A 385 -6.65 -23.07 -29.58
C ASP A 385 -6.56 -22.66 -28.11
N VAL A 386 -6.90 -23.56 -27.20
CA VAL A 386 -6.69 -23.33 -25.76
C VAL A 386 -5.22 -23.53 -25.43
N MET A 387 -4.58 -22.47 -24.93
CA MET A 387 -3.18 -22.47 -24.56
C MET A 387 -2.94 -23.34 -23.31
N PRO A 388 -2.07 -24.37 -23.35
CA PRO A 388 -1.92 -25.30 -22.23
C PRO A 388 -1.16 -24.69 -21.07
N GLU A 389 -1.47 -25.14 -19.86
CA GLU A 389 -0.67 -24.85 -18.67
C GLU A 389 0.48 -25.86 -18.62
N LEU A 390 1.72 -25.37 -18.53
CA LEU A 390 2.91 -26.20 -18.64
C LEU A 390 3.42 -26.70 -17.27
N GLY A 391 2.97 -26.09 -16.18
CA GLY A 391 3.48 -26.36 -14.84
C GLY A 391 4.96 -25.99 -14.68
N GLY A 392 5.40 -25.85 -13.43
CA GLY A 392 6.77 -25.46 -13.07
C GLY A 392 6.79 -24.55 -11.84
N ASP A 393 7.98 -24.35 -11.28
CA ASP A 393 8.18 -23.55 -10.04
C ASP A 393 7.90 -22.04 -10.24
N TYR A 394 7.56 -21.61 -11.46
CA TYR A 394 7.42 -20.20 -11.90
C TYR A 394 5.97 -19.66 -11.96
N GLY A 395 4.97 -20.36 -11.39
CA GLY A 395 3.59 -19.86 -11.33
C GLY A 395 2.80 -19.98 -12.64
N THR A 396 1.82 -19.08 -12.86
CA THR A 396 0.86 -19.14 -13.99
C THR A 396 1.58 -19.09 -15.34
N THR A 397 1.33 -20.08 -16.21
CA THR A 397 1.93 -20.15 -17.54
C THR A 397 1.41 -19.01 -18.44
N ILE A 398 2.32 -18.19 -18.96
CA ILE A 398 2.04 -17.14 -19.95
C ILE A 398 2.72 -17.52 -21.26
N TRP A 399 1.95 -17.55 -22.35
CA TRP A 399 2.45 -17.77 -23.71
C TRP A 399 2.77 -16.44 -24.37
N GLN A 400 3.95 -16.35 -24.97
CA GLN A 400 4.47 -15.18 -25.66
C GLN A 400 4.71 -15.53 -27.13
N TRP A 401 4.36 -14.63 -28.03
CA TRP A 401 4.59 -14.75 -29.46
C TRP A 401 6.07 -14.74 -29.74
N ASP A 402 6.52 -15.66 -30.57
CA ASP A 402 7.91 -15.68 -31.02
C ASP A 402 8.07 -14.76 -32.23
N ASP A 403 9.05 -13.87 -32.24
CA ASP A 403 9.33 -13.06 -33.42
C ASP A 403 9.86 -13.91 -34.60
N LYS A 404 10.38 -15.11 -34.31
CA LYS A 404 10.72 -16.14 -35.28
C LYS A 404 9.52 -17.06 -35.49
N GLN A 405 9.00 -17.08 -36.72
CA GLN A 405 7.79 -17.84 -37.11
C GLN A 405 8.09 -19.06 -37.98
N ASP A 406 9.36 -19.46 -38.05
CA ASP A 406 9.85 -20.67 -38.70
C ASP A 406 9.88 -21.87 -37.74
N PRO A 407 9.81 -23.12 -38.23
CA PRO A 407 9.84 -24.32 -37.40
C PRO A 407 11.09 -24.49 -36.54
#